data_AF-A0AAD5Q9B6-F1
#
_entry.id   AF-A0AAD5Q9B6-F1
#
_cell.length_a   1.000
_cell.length_b   1.000
_cell.length_c   1.000
_cell.angle_alpha   90.00
_cell.angle_beta   90.00
_cell.angle_gamma   90.00
#
_symmetry.space_group_name_H-M   'P 1'
#
loop_
_entity.id
_entity.type
_entity.pdbx_description
1 polymer ?
#
loop_
_entity_poly.entity_id
_entity_poly.type
_entity_poly.pdbx_seq_one_letter_code
_entity_poly.pdbx_strand_id
1 'polypeptide(L)'
;MLAPRWSSRRVRAHLQLAIDFKMLLSLSMLPYKTPLSRTLHVSSFVFLVLSDTARYWLGTAGNLRRQIVPLTAFLFLAVCPMAPALLYTTFFADHVLTFDRLVGVGLLLLLAWEGILASLVLHELLRQETTRFVRLRDDLKRREDTSLVHDPSSGSPELDALRSSARRHETASAF
;
A
#
# COMPACT_ATOMS: atom_id res chain seq x y z
N MET A 1 -10.32 -25.88 22.76
CA MET A 1 -11.49 -24.98 22.75
C MET A 1 -11.05 -23.60 22.27
N LEU A 2 -11.29 -23.28 21.00
CA LEU A 2 -10.94 -21.99 20.37
C LEU A 2 -12.21 -21.13 20.29
N ALA A 3 -12.32 -20.11 21.14
CA ALA A 3 -13.45 -19.18 21.14
C ALA A 3 -13.44 -18.28 19.89
N PRO A 4 -14.59 -17.95 19.29
CA PRO A 4 -14.68 -17.20 18.05
C PRO A 4 -14.43 -15.71 18.28
N ARG A 5 -13.16 -15.26 18.16
CA ARG A 5 -12.72 -13.83 18.24
C ARG A 5 -13.29 -12.92 17.12
N TRP A 6 -14.21 -13.40 16.29
CA TRP A 6 -14.69 -12.71 15.09
C TRP A 6 -15.95 -11.86 15.27
N SER A 7 -16.75 -12.05 16.34
CA SER A 7 -17.99 -11.27 16.52
C SER A 7 -17.72 -9.82 16.97
N SER A 8 -16.70 -9.60 17.79
CA SER A 8 -16.42 -8.31 18.42
C SER A 8 -15.97 -7.22 17.44
N ARG A 9 -15.38 -7.58 16.29
CA ARG A 9 -14.97 -6.59 15.27
C ARG A 9 -16.16 -6.03 14.49
N ARG A 10 -17.15 -6.88 14.14
CA ARG A 10 -18.37 -6.44 13.43
C ARG A 10 -19.24 -5.56 14.31
N VAL A 11 -19.40 -5.93 15.58
CA VAL A 11 -20.17 -5.13 16.54
C VAL A 11 -19.56 -3.73 16.73
N ARG A 12 -18.22 -3.62 16.81
CA ARG A 12 -17.56 -2.32 16.88
C ARG A 12 -17.75 -1.49 15.62
N ALA A 13 -17.67 -2.08 14.44
CA ALA A 13 -17.90 -1.36 13.17
C ALA A 13 -19.34 -0.83 13.06
N HIS A 14 -20.34 -1.62 13.46
CA HIS A 14 -21.74 -1.17 13.48
C HIS A 14 -21.99 -0.07 14.53
N LEU A 15 -21.37 -0.19 15.71
CA LEU A 15 -21.47 0.83 16.74
C LEU A 15 -20.84 2.15 16.28
N GLN A 16 -19.67 2.10 15.63
CA GLN A 16 -18.99 3.25 15.05
C GLN A 16 -19.88 3.94 14.00
N LEU A 17 -20.40 3.16 13.04
CA LEU A 17 -21.32 3.65 12.01
C LEU A 17 -22.58 4.30 12.60
N ALA A 18 -23.15 3.72 13.65
CA ALA A 18 -24.34 4.27 14.31
C ALA A 18 -24.03 5.59 15.04
N ILE A 19 -22.86 5.70 15.66
CA ILE A 19 -22.39 6.93 16.30
C ILE A 19 -22.13 8.01 15.25
N ASP A 20 -21.45 7.67 14.16
CA ASP A 20 -21.14 8.59 13.06
C ASP A 20 -22.42 9.10 12.39
N PHE A 21 -23.39 8.21 12.14
CA PHE A 21 -24.69 8.59 11.58
C PHE A 21 -25.50 9.48 12.53
N LYS A 22 -25.51 9.17 13.82
CA LYS A 22 -26.19 9.99 14.83
C LYS A 22 -25.56 11.38 14.94
N MET A 23 -24.23 11.47 14.92
CA MET A 23 -23.52 12.75 14.86
C MET A 23 -23.88 13.53 13.60
N LEU A 24 -23.89 12.88 12.44
CA LEU A 24 -24.22 13.49 11.16
C LEU A 24 -25.65 14.05 11.15
N LEU A 25 -26.61 13.33 11.75
CA LEU A 25 -27.98 13.78 11.94
C LEU A 25 -28.05 15.01 12.87
N SER A 26 -27.34 14.99 14.00
CA SER A 26 -27.28 16.12 14.94
C SER A 26 -26.63 17.36 14.31
N LEU A 27 -25.62 17.19 13.46
CA LEU A 27 -24.98 18.28 12.72
C LEU A 27 -25.94 18.92 11.70
N SER A 28 -26.83 18.14 11.09
CA SER A 28 -27.81 18.67 10.12
C SER A 28 -28.89 19.57 10.75
N MET A 29 -29.09 19.46 12.08
CA MET A 29 -30.09 20.19 12.85
C MET A 29 -29.56 21.51 13.43
N LEU A 30 -28.26 21.83 13.26
CA LEU A 30 -27.68 23.07 13.77
C LEU A 30 -28.13 24.29 12.95
N PRO A 31 -28.34 25.46 13.59
CA PRO A 31 -28.79 26.68 12.91
C PRO A 31 -27.65 27.33 12.11
N TYR A 32 -27.41 26.87 10.87
CA TYR A 32 -26.44 27.49 9.98
C TYR A 32 -26.94 28.82 9.42
N LYS A 33 -26.05 29.83 9.37
CA LYS A 33 -26.34 31.15 8.79
C LYS A 33 -26.60 31.11 7.28
N THR A 34 -26.01 30.15 6.58
CA THR A 34 -26.18 29.97 5.13
C THR A 34 -26.30 28.49 4.76
N PRO A 35 -27.11 28.14 3.75
CA PRO A 35 -27.27 26.76 3.29
C PRO A 35 -25.98 26.21 2.67
N LEU A 36 -25.13 27.08 2.11
CA LEU A 36 -23.84 26.72 1.53
C LEU A 36 -22.85 26.26 2.62
N SER A 37 -22.75 27.00 3.73
CA SER A 37 -21.91 26.62 4.88
C SER A 37 -22.34 25.26 5.46
N ARG A 38 -23.66 25.01 5.56
CA ARG A 38 -24.19 23.70 5.97
C ARG A 38 -23.75 22.57 5.04
N THR A 39 -23.87 22.76 3.72
CA THR A 39 -23.50 21.73 2.74
C THR A 39 -22.00 21.44 2.75
N LEU A 40 -21.17 22.48 2.86
CA LEU A 40 -19.71 22.30 2.97
C LEU A 40 -19.33 21.58 4.27
N HIS A 41 -19.95 21.94 5.38
CA HIS A 41 -19.63 21.30 6.66
C HIS A 41 -20.04 19.83 6.69
N VAL A 42 -21.24 19.51 6.18
CA VAL A 42 -21.72 18.12 6.09
C VAL A 42 -20.88 17.31 5.10
N SER A 43 -20.52 17.87 3.94
CA SER A 43 -19.69 17.15 2.96
C SER A 43 -18.27 16.91 3.48
N SER A 44 -17.63 17.91 4.11
CA SER A 44 -16.33 17.75 4.76
C SER A 44 -16.37 16.66 5.85
N PHE A 45 -17.44 16.61 6.66
CA PHE A 45 -17.61 15.57 7.67
C PHE A 45 -17.75 14.17 7.06
N VAL A 46 -18.54 14.03 6.00
CA VAL A 46 -18.67 12.75 5.26
C VAL A 46 -17.32 12.30 4.71
N PHE A 47 -16.57 13.20 4.08
CA PHE A 47 -15.22 12.89 3.59
C PHE A 47 -14.27 12.49 4.71
N LEU A 48 -14.37 13.13 5.88
CA LEU A 48 -13.60 12.79 7.07
C LEU A 48 -13.89 11.36 7.54
N VAL A 49 -15.16 11.02 7.76
CA VAL A 49 -15.56 9.68 8.23
C VAL A 49 -15.19 8.60 7.22
N LEU A 50 -15.42 8.86 5.92
CA LEU A 50 -15.10 7.89 4.87
C LEU A 50 -13.58 7.68 4.75
N SER A 51 -12.80 8.75 4.81
CA SER A 51 -11.34 8.68 4.75
C SER A 51 -10.74 8.00 5.98
N ASP A 52 -11.29 8.30 7.16
CA ASP A 52 -10.85 7.68 8.42
C ASP A 52 -11.16 6.17 8.44
N THR A 53 -12.36 5.78 7.99
CA THR A 53 -12.73 4.37 7.84
C THR A 53 -11.82 3.64 6.86
N ALA A 54 -11.56 4.25 5.70
CA ALA A 54 -10.66 3.69 4.69
C ALA A 54 -9.24 3.56 5.23
N ARG A 55 -8.73 4.56 5.97
CA ARG A 55 -7.41 4.52 6.63
C ARG A 55 -7.33 3.48 7.72
N TYR A 56 -8.36 3.32 8.54
CA TYR A 56 -8.41 2.28 9.55
C TYR A 56 -8.32 0.89 8.91
N TRP A 57 -9.05 0.69 7.81
CA TRP A 57 -9.00 -0.56 7.04
C TRP A 57 -7.64 -0.78 6.36
N LEU A 58 -7.09 0.25 5.70
CA LEU A 58 -5.79 0.20 5.03
C LEU A 58 -4.63 0.04 6.02
N GLY A 59 -4.70 0.66 7.19
CA GLY A 59 -3.72 0.50 8.26
C GLY A 59 -3.73 -0.92 8.82
N THR A 60 -4.90 -1.50 9.05
CA THR A 60 -5.00 -2.89 9.51
C THR A 60 -4.61 -3.90 8.43
N ALA A 61 -5.01 -3.70 7.18
CA ALA A 61 -4.66 -4.58 6.06
C ALA A 61 -3.19 -4.45 5.65
N GLY A 62 -2.67 -3.22 5.63
CA GLY A 62 -1.29 -2.88 5.27
C GLY A 62 -0.29 -3.43 6.27
N ASN A 63 -0.59 -3.35 7.58
CA ASN A 63 0.28 -3.92 8.60
C ASN A 63 0.34 -5.46 8.53
N LEU A 64 -0.73 -6.11 8.06
CA LEU A 64 -0.79 -7.57 7.93
C LEU A 64 -0.04 -8.10 6.70
N ARG A 65 0.07 -7.31 5.63
CA ARG A 65 0.66 -7.75 4.36
C ARG A 65 1.99 -7.08 4.01
N ARG A 66 2.44 -6.06 4.75
CA ARG A 66 3.65 -5.25 4.43
C ARG A 66 3.71 -4.80 2.96
N GLN A 67 2.54 -4.51 2.39
CA GLN A 67 2.44 -4.15 0.97
C GLN A 67 2.61 -2.64 0.81
N ILE A 68 3.37 -2.23 -0.20
CA ILE A 68 3.64 -0.82 -0.53
C ILE A 68 2.33 -0.10 -0.90
N VAL A 69 1.47 -0.76 -1.69
CA VAL A 69 0.21 -0.20 -2.25
C VAL A 69 -0.79 0.30 -1.19
N PRO A 70 -1.16 -0.46 -0.14
CA PRO A 70 -2.07 0.05 0.88
C PRO A 70 -1.47 1.21 1.70
N LEU A 71 -0.14 1.26 1.83
CA LEU A 71 0.54 2.32 2.56
C LEU A 71 0.59 3.63 1.76
N THR A 72 0.81 3.56 0.44
CA THR A 72 0.65 4.73 -0.45
C THR A 72 -0.79 5.20 -0.53
N ALA A 73 -1.77 4.29 -0.58
CA ALA A 73 -3.19 4.65 -0.54
C ALA A 73 -3.55 5.36 0.78
N PHE A 74 -3.03 4.87 1.92
CA PHE A 74 -3.19 5.53 3.22
C PHE A 74 -2.64 6.97 3.22
N LEU A 75 -1.43 7.18 2.69
CA LEU A 75 -0.83 8.51 2.56
C LEU A 75 -1.63 9.43 1.63
N PHE A 76 -2.13 8.90 0.52
CA PHE A 76 -2.96 9.67 -0.41
C PHE A 76 -4.28 10.12 0.24
N LEU A 77 -4.95 9.21 0.96
CA LEU A 77 -6.16 9.51 1.75
C LEU A 77 -5.88 10.51 2.88
N ALA A 78 -4.69 10.50 3.47
CA ALA A 78 -4.31 11.47 4.49
C ALA A 78 -4.15 12.89 3.92
N VAL A 79 -3.49 13.03 2.77
CA VAL A 79 -3.14 14.34 2.20
C VAL A 79 -4.29 14.93 1.38
N CYS A 80 -4.99 14.13 0.59
CA CYS A 80 -5.91 14.66 -0.43
C CYS A 80 -7.32 14.95 0.11
N PRO A 81 -8.05 14.00 0.73
CA PRO A 81 -9.35 14.31 1.33
C PRO A 81 -9.26 14.74 2.80
N MET A 82 -8.39 14.11 3.60
CA MET A 82 -8.44 14.29 5.06
C MET A 82 -7.82 15.60 5.52
N ALA A 83 -6.64 15.98 5.01
CA ALA A 83 -6.01 17.25 5.37
C ALA A 83 -6.87 18.49 5.06
N PRO A 84 -7.42 18.68 3.85
CA PRO A 84 -8.24 19.87 3.57
C PRO A 84 -9.58 19.85 4.33
N ALA A 85 -10.20 18.67 4.51
CA ALA A 85 -11.42 18.56 5.32
C ALA A 85 -11.17 18.97 6.77
N LEU A 86 -10.09 18.48 7.38
CA LEU A 86 -9.72 18.77 8.76
C LEU A 86 -9.28 20.22 8.94
N LEU A 87 -8.60 20.80 7.95
CA LEU A 87 -8.26 22.22 7.92
C LEU A 87 -9.51 23.11 7.86
N TYR A 88 -10.48 22.76 6.99
CA TYR A 88 -11.73 23.48 6.86
C TYR A 88 -12.55 23.45 8.15
N THR A 89 -12.74 22.26 8.74
CA THR A 89 -13.52 22.12 9.98
C THR A 89 -12.86 22.80 11.18
N THR A 90 -11.52 22.88 11.20
CA THR A 90 -10.79 23.50 12.33
C THR A 90 -10.79 25.03 12.26
N PHE A 91 -10.61 25.62 11.07
CA PHE A 91 -10.40 27.06 10.93
C PHE A 91 -11.59 27.83 10.34
N PHE A 92 -12.39 27.20 9.47
CA PHE A 92 -13.40 27.89 8.64
C PHE A 92 -14.84 27.55 9.01
N ALA A 93 -15.08 26.57 9.89
CA ALA A 93 -16.41 26.25 10.34
C ALA A 93 -16.98 27.36 11.24
N ASP A 94 -18.23 27.78 10.93
CA ASP A 94 -18.90 28.90 11.61
C ASP A 94 -19.25 28.61 13.08
N HIS A 95 -19.34 27.34 13.47
CA HIS A 95 -19.91 26.87 14.74
C HIS A 95 -18.89 26.01 15.49
N VAL A 96 -17.76 26.61 15.85
CA VAL A 96 -16.65 25.90 16.49
C VAL A 96 -16.41 26.52 17.85
N LEU A 97 -16.65 25.76 18.93
CA LEU A 97 -16.24 26.20 20.26
C LEU A 97 -14.71 26.29 20.30
N THR A 98 -14.15 27.14 21.15
CA THR A 98 -12.68 27.28 21.29
C THR A 98 -12.01 25.93 21.61
N PHE A 99 -12.74 25.04 22.29
CA PHE A 99 -12.32 23.65 22.54
C PHE A 99 -12.18 22.83 21.25
N ASP A 100 -13.13 22.93 20.32
CA ASP A 100 -13.09 22.18 19.05
C ASP A 100 -11.91 22.60 18.18
N ARG A 101 -11.45 23.86 18.28
CA ARG A 101 -10.21 24.31 17.61
C ARG A 101 -8.97 23.64 18.19
N LEU A 102 -8.88 23.51 19.52
CA LEU A 102 -7.76 22.81 20.18
C LEU A 102 -7.72 21.34 19.78
N VAL A 103 -8.88 20.68 19.76
CA VAL A 103 -9.01 19.30 19.30
C VAL A 103 -8.63 19.17 17.82
N GLY A 104 -9.11 20.08 16.98
CA GLY A 104 -8.78 20.11 15.54
C GLY A 104 -7.29 20.30 15.27
N VAL A 105 -6.62 21.21 15.99
CA VAL A 105 -5.16 21.40 15.91
C VAL A 105 -4.42 20.16 16.40
N GLY A 106 -4.87 19.53 17.49
CA GLY A 106 -4.32 18.27 17.97
C GLY A 106 -4.42 17.15 16.93
N LEU A 107 -5.57 17.04 16.26
CA LEU A 107 -5.80 16.08 15.18
C LEU A 107 -4.93 16.39 13.95
N LEU A 108 -4.71 17.66 13.59
CA LEU A 108 -3.78 18.05 12.52
C LEU A 108 -2.33 17.64 12.85
N LEU A 109 -1.90 17.85 14.09
CA LEU A 109 -0.58 17.42 14.56
C LEU A 109 -0.43 15.90 14.51
N LEU A 110 -1.45 15.16 14.97
CA LEU A 110 -1.48 13.71 14.91
C LEU A 110 -1.43 13.22 13.45
N LEU A 111 -2.20 13.84 12.57
CA LEU A 111 -2.24 13.55 11.14
C LEU A 111 -0.86 13.76 10.48
N ALA A 112 -0.18 14.86 10.81
CA ALA A 112 1.17 15.15 10.32
C ALA A 112 2.17 14.11 10.83
N TRP A 113 2.12 13.78 12.12
CA TRP A 113 2.96 12.75 12.72
C TRP A 113 2.76 11.37 12.07
N GLU A 114 1.52 10.96 11.89
CA GLU A 114 1.18 9.71 11.19
C GLU A 114 1.68 9.73 9.73
N GLY A 115 1.56 10.86 9.04
CA GLY A 115 2.10 11.03 7.69
C GLY A 115 3.62 10.84 7.63
N ILE A 116 4.36 11.37 8.60
CA ILE A 116 5.82 11.19 8.70
C ILE A 116 6.15 9.71 8.94
N LEU A 117 5.52 9.08 9.93
CA LEU A 117 5.75 7.66 10.23
C LEU A 117 5.42 6.76 9.04
N ALA A 118 4.29 6.98 8.39
CA ALA A 118 3.89 6.23 7.20
C ALA A 118 4.89 6.43 6.06
N SER A 119 5.42 7.65 5.87
CA SER A 119 6.44 7.94 4.86
C SER A 119 7.76 7.21 5.13
N LEU A 120 8.21 7.20 6.39
CA LEU A 120 9.42 6.47 6.79
C LEU A 120 9.28 4.97 6.53
N VAL A 121 8.14 4.38 6.92
CA VAL A 121 7.85 2.96 6.67
C VAL A 121 7.78 2.67 5.17
N LEU A 122 7.16 3.57 4.39
CA LEU A 122 7.07 3.42 2.94
C LEU A 122 8.45 3.44 2.28
N HIS A 123 9.32 4.35 2.72
CA HIS A 123 10.69 4.45 2.21
C HIS A 123 11.47 3.17 2.51
N GLU A 124 11.35 2.63 3.72
CA GLU A 124 12.02 1.38 4.09
C GLU A 124 11.50 0.18 3.29
N LEU A 125 10.18 0.08 3.07
CA LEU A 125 9.60 -0.98 2.23
C LEU A 125 10.07 -0.87 0.76
N LEU A 126 10.15 0.34 0.22
CA LEU A 126 10.70 0.58 -1.12
C LEU A 126 12.17 0.17 -1.20
N ARG A 127 12.97 0.47 -0.16
CA ARG A 127 14.36 0.03 -0.07
C ARG A 127 14.50 -1.49 -0.01
N GLN A 128 13.58 -2.16 0.68
CA GLN A 128 13.58 -3.63 0.76
C GLN A 128 13.21 -4.28 -0.58
N GLU A 129 12.17 -3.78 -1.27
CA GLU A 129 11.80 -4.32 -2.58
C GLU A 129 12.86 -4.02 -3.65
N THR A 130 13.47 -2.84 -3.66
CA THR A 130 14.58 -2.54 -4.57
C THR A 130 15.79 -3.45 -4.33
N THR A 131 16.14 -3.72 -3.08
CA THR A 131 17.22 -4.68 -2.75
C THR A 131 16.87 -6.09 -3.23
N ARG A 132 15.59 -6.49 -3.13
CA ARG A 132 15.10 -7.78 -3.61
C ARG A 132 15.20 -7.88 -5.13
N PHE A 133 14.80 -6.85 -5.87
CA PHE A 133 14.91 -6.80 -7.33
C PHE A 133 16.35 -6.84 -7.81
N VAL A 134 17.25 -6.09 -7.15
CA VAL A 134 18.68 -6.12 -7.47
C VAL A 134 19.26 -7.53 -7.30
N ARG A 135 18.97 -8.19 -6.18
CA ARG A 135 19.40 -9.58 -5.95
C ARG A 135 18.83 -10.54 -6.99
N LEU A 136 17.56 -10.42 -7.35
CA LEU A 136 16.93 -11.27 -8.35
C LEU A 136 17.60 -11.13 -9.72
N ARG A 137 17.96 -9.90 -10.10
CA ARG A 137 18.68 -9.61 -11.35
C ARG A 137 20.08 -10.21 -11.34
N ASP A 138 20.79 -10.08 -10.23
CA ASP A 138 22.16 -10.60 -10.11
C ASP A 138 22.18 -12.15 -10.13
N ASP A 139 21.17 -12.79 -9.52
CA ASP A 139 20.98 -14.25 -9.56
C ASP A 139 20.65 -14.75 -10.97
N LEU A 140 19.78 -14.03 -11.71
CA LEU A 140 19.48 -14.34 -13.11
C LEU A 140 20.73 -14.23 -13.99
N LYS A 141 21.51 -13.15 -13.82
CA LYS A 141 22.76 -12.96 -14.55
C LYS A 141 23.77 -14.07 -14.27
N ARG A 142 23.95 -14.47 -13.00
CA ARG A 142 24.81 -15.62 -12.65
C ARG A 142 24.37 -16.92 -13.30
N ARG A 143 23.06 -17.18 -13.39
CA ARG A 143 22.53 -18.38 -14.05
C ARG A 143 22.83 -18.36 -15.54
N GLU A 144 22.72 -17.21 -16.20
CA GLU A 144 23.08 -17.05 -17.61
C GLU A 144 24.57 -17.32 -17.84
N ASP A 145 25.45 -16.72 -17.02
CA ASP A 145 26.90 -16.95 -17.09
C ASP A 145 27.26 -18.43 -16.84
N THR A 146 26.59 -19.09 -15.89
CA THR A 146 26.81 -20.52 -15.60
C THR A 146 26.29 -21.42 -16.73
N SER A 147 25.20 -21.02 -17.39
CA SER A 147 24.64 -21.75 -18.54
C SER A 147 25.58 -21.68 -19.75
N LEU A 148 26.25 -20.55 -19.96
CA LEU A 148 27.26 -20.39 -21.02
C LEU A 148 28.56 -21.16 -20.74
N VAL A 149 28.95 -21.31 -19.47
CA VAL A 149 30.11 -22.11 -19.07
C VAL A 149 29.81 -23.61 -19.11
N HIS A 150 28.56 -24.01 -18.90
CA HIS A 150 28.16 -25.42 -18.81
C HIS A 150 27.46 -25.96 -20.06
N ASP A 151 27.58 -25.28 -21.20
CA ASP A 151 27.19 -25.85 -22.49
C ASP A 151 28.24 -26.91 -22.90
N PRO A 152 27.98 -28.23 -22.77
CA PRO A 152 28.95 -29.28 -23.07
C PRO A 152 29.12 -29.50 -24.59
N SER A 153 28.60 -28.58 -25.42
CA SER A 153 28.55 -28.74 -26.88
C SER A 153 29.84 -28.34 -27.59
N SER A 154 30.85 -27.78 -26.92
CA SER A 154 32.19 -27.65 -27.50
C SER A 154 33.04 -28.91 -27.28
N GLY A 155 32.74 -29.95 -28.04
CA GLY A 155 33.60 -31.13 -28.20
C GLY A 155 33.15 -32.35 -27.39
N SER A 156 32.03 -32.97 -27.77
CA SER A 156 31.82 -34.37 -27.40
C SER A 156 32.84 -35.22 -28.17
N PRO A 157 33.82 -35.87 -27.50
CA PRO A 157 34.81 -36.73 -28.15
C PRO A 157 34.17 -37.89 -28.93
N GLU A 158 32.90 -38.19 -28.67
CA GLU A 158 32.11 -39.20 -29.35
C GLU A 158 31.70 -38.79 -30.77
N LEU A 159 31.40 -37.51 -30.99
CA LEU A 159 31.09 -36.96 -32.32
C LEU A 159 32.34 -36.85 -33.19
N ASP A 160 33.49 -36.50 -32.60
CA ASP A 160 34.78 -36.52 -33.29
C ASP A 160 35.27 -37.94 -33.56
N ALA A 161 35.02 -38.90 -32.66
CA ALA A 161 35.30 -40.31 -32.90
C ALA A 161 34.46 -40.86 -34.06
N LEU A 162 33.17 -40.55 -34.13
CA LEU A 162 32.29 -40.94 -35.23
C LEU A 162 32.71 -40.29 -36.56
N ARG A 163 33.12 -39.02 -36.56
CA ARG A 163 33.64 -38.33 -37.75
C ARG A 163 34.97 -38.92 -38.22
N SER A 164 35.82 -39.35 -37.29
CA SER A 164 37.09 -40.02 -37.60
C SER A 164 36.88 -41.45 -38.14
N SER A 165 35.85 -42.16 -37.66
CA SER A 165 35.47 -43.48 -38.16
C SER A 165 34.86 -43.41 -39.57
N ALA A 166 34.02 -42.41 -39.84
CA ALA A 166 33.44 -42.19 -41.15
C ALA A 166 34.50 -41.90 -42.23
N ARG A 167 35.52 -41.08 -41.92
CA ARG A 167 36.64 -40.81 -42.85
C ARG A 167 37.49 -42.04 -43.18
N ARG A 168 37.67 -42.98 -42.25
CA ARG A 168 38.45 -44.21 -42.52
C ARG A 168 37.74 -45.13 -43.50
N HIS A 169 36.40 -45.13 -43.52
CA HIS A 169 35.63 -45.93 -44.45
C HIS A 169 35.63 -45.38 -45.88
N GLU A 170 35.63 -44.06 -46.08
CA GLU A 170 35.76 -43.47 -47.43
C GLU A 170 37.14 -43.73 -48.07
N THR A 171 38.22 -43.76 -47.28
CA THR A 171 39.56 -44.03 -47.81
C THR A 171 39.80 -45.51 -48.16
N ALA A 172 39.00 -46.43 -47.62
CA ALA A 172 39.13 -47.86 -47.89
C ALA A 172 38.36 -48.32 -49.14
N SER A 173 37.43 -47.50 -49.67
CA SER A 173 36.69 -47.79 -50.90
C SER A 173 37.31 -47.19 -52.17
N ALA A 174 38.49 -46.55 -52.05
CA ALA A 174 39.19 -45.88 -53.15
C ALA A 174 40.38 -46.69 -53.73
N PHE A 175 40.55 -47.94 -53.29
CA PHE A 175 41.51 -48.92 -53.82
C PHE A 175 40.77 -50.21 -54.15
#